data_AF-H9C6K3-F1
#
_entry.id   AF-H9C6K3-F1
#
_cell.length_a   1.000
_cell.length_b   1.000
_cell.length_c   1.000
_cell.angle_alpha   90.00
_cell.angle_beta   90.00
_cell.angle_gamma   90.00
#
_symmetry.space_group_name_H-M   'P 1'
#
loop_
_entity.id
_entity.type
_entity.pdbx_description
1 polymer ?
#
loop_
_entity_poly.entity_id
_entity_poly.type
_entity_poly.pdbx_seq_one_letter_code
_entity_poly.pdbx_strand_id
1 'polypeptide(L)' 'MKKPKAATINIRLDENLAKAFKDIVDRDGYTQTLVLTEFIKRYVKKNGQGALDL' A
#
# COMPACT_ATOMS: atom_id res chain seq x y z
N MET A 1 8.28 6.17 24.60
CA MET A 1 7.54 5.25 23.70
C MET A 1 8.51 4.74 22.64
N LYS A 2 8.69 3.42 22.48
CA LYS A 2 9.50 2.87 21.38
C LYS A 2 8.77 3.16 20.06
N LYS A 3 9.42 3.82 19.10
CA LYS A 3 8.88 3.97 17.75
C LYS A 3 8.56 2.57 17.21
N PRO A 4 7.36 2.33 16.64
CA PRO A 4 7.04 1.06 16.01
C PRO A 4 8.09 0.77 14.93
N LYS A 5 8.57 -0.47 14.88
CA LYS A 5 9.56 -0.89 13.89
C LYS A 5 8.90 -0.84 12.51
N ALA A 6 9.44 -0.02 11.60
CA ALA A 6 9.03 -0.04 10.21
C ALA A 6 9.49 -1.35 9.56
N ALA A 7 8.62 -1.98 8.78
CA ALA A 7 8.95 -3.12 7.93
C ALA A 7 8.89 -2.68 6.47
N THR A 8 9.76 -3.25 5.63
CA THR A 8 9.81 -2.97 4.19
C THR A 8 9.20 -4.14 3.43
N ILE A 9 8.35 -3.85 2.45
CA ILE A 9 7.80 -4.82 1.51
C ILE A 9 8.39 -4.51 0.13
N ASN A 10 8.97 -5.51 -0.52
CA ASN A 10 9.39 -5.43 -1.92
C ASN A 10 8.40 -6.18 -2.78
N ILE A 11 7.78 -5.50 -3.75
CA ILE A 11 6.75 -6.08 -4.62
C ILE A 11 7.32 -6.18 -6.04
N ARG A 12 7.21 -7.35 -6.66
CA ARG A 12 7.51 -7.54 -8.09
C ARG A 12 6.21 -7.40 -8.88
N LEU A 13 6.24 -6.55 -9.90
CA LEU A 13 5.11 -6.24 -10.78
C LEU A 13 5.59 -6.28 -12.23
N ASP A 14 4.65 -6.46 -13.16
CA ASP A 14 4.88 -6.17 -14.58
C ASP A 14 5.28 -4.69 -14.76
N GLU A 15 6.13 -4.41 -15.74
CA GLU A 15 6.65 -3.06 -15.99
C GLU A 15 5.53 -2.06 -16.29
N ASN A 16 4.52 -2.44 -17.09
CA ASN A 16 3.42 -1.55 -17.44
C ASN A 16 2.57 -1.22 -16.21
N LEU A 17 2.34 -2.22 -15.35
CA LEU A 17 1.59 -2.03 -14.12
C LEU A 17 2.35 -1.14 -13.13
N ALA A 18 3.66 -1.35 -12.97
CA ALA A 18 4.50 -0.52 -12.11
C ALA A 18 4.49 0.95 -12.56
N LYS A 19 4.60 1.17 -13.88
CA LYS A 19 4.53 2.50 -14.48
C LYS A 19 3.16 3.15 -14.26
N ALA A 20 2.07 2.46 -14.59
CA ALA A 20 0.72 2.97 -14.40
C ALA A 20 0.43 3.31 -12.94
N PHE A 21 0.89 2.48 -12.00
CA PHE A 21 0.75 2.75 -10.57
C PHE A 21 1.50 4.03 -10.16
N LYS A 22 2.75 4.19 -10.61
CA LYS A 22 3.53 5.40 -10.35
C LYS A 22 2.85 6.65 -10.91
N ASP A 23 2.40 6.60 -12.16
CA ASP A 23 1.76 7.75 -12.82
C ASP A 23 0.48 8.20 -12.11
N ILE A 24 -0.34 7.27 -11.62
CA ILE A 24 -1.55 7.57 -10.84
C ILE A 24 -1.19 8.23 -9.50
N VAL A 25 -0.22 7.66 -8.80
CA VAL A 25 0.23 8.15 -7.49
C VAL A 25 0.79 9.57 -7.60
N ASP A 26 1.62 9.82 -8.62
CA ASP A 26 2.24 11.13 -8.87
C ASP A 26 1.18 12.17 -9.28
N ARG A 27 0.21 11.80 -10.13
CA ARG A 27 -0.89 12.69 -10.55
C ARG A 27 -1.78 13.12 -9.39
N ASP A 28 -2.08 12.19 -8.49
CA ASP A 28 -3.02 12.42 -7.39
C ASP A 28 -2.32 13.00 -6.13
N GLY A 29 -1.00 13.22 -6.20
CA GLY A 29 -0.21 13.87 -5.14
C GLY A 29 0.01 13.00 -3.90
N TYR A 30 -0.12 11.68 -4.03
CA TYR A 30 0.04 10.74 -2.92
C TYR A 30 1.42 10.07 -2.92
N THR A 31 1.75 9.36 -1.84
CA THR A 31 2.92 8.47 -1.82
C THR A 31 2.49 7.04 -2.17
N GLN A 32 3.36 6.28 -2.84
CA GLN A 32 3.11 4.87 -3.17
C GLN A 32 2.79 4.05 -1.92
N THR A 33 3.50 4.32 -0.81
CA THR A 33 3.29 3.71 0.49
C THR A 33 1.88 3.96 1.02
N LEU A 34 1.36 5.17 0.90
CA LEU A 34 0.01 5.50 1.37
C LEU A 34 -1.04 4.73 0.56
N VAL A 35 -0.92 4.74 -0.77
CA VAL A 35 -1.89 4.07 -1.64
C VAL A 35 -1.89 2.55 -1.40
N LEU A 36 -0.71 1.93 -1.30
CA LEU A 36 -0.61 0.50 -0.97
C LEU A 36 -1.15 0.18 0.42
N THR A 37 -0.89 1.03 1.42
CA THR A 37 -1.41 0.85 2.78
C THR A 37 -2.93 0.87 2.80
N GLU A 38 -3.54 1.85 2.13
CA GLU A 38 -5.00 1.96 2.04
C GLU A 38 -5.62 0.83 1.22
N PHE A 39 -4.95 0.38 0.15
CA PHE A 39 -5.36 -0.79 -0.61
C PHE A 39 -5.40 -2.05 0.27
N ILE A 40 -4.34 -2.32 1.05
CA ILE A 40 -4.26 -3.48 1.95
C ILE A 40 -5.36 -3.42 3.02
N LYS A 41 -5.53 -2.26 3.69
CA LYS A 41 -6.60 -2.07 4.68
C LYS A 41 -7.98 -2.37 4.10
N ARG A 42 -8.28 -1.81 2.92
CA ARG A 42 -9.55 -2.02 2.23
C ARG A 42 -9.75 -3.48 1.83
N TYR A 43 -8.72 -4.13 1.30
CA TYR A 43 -8.77 -5.54 0.93
C TYR A 43 -9.08 -6.42 2.15
N VAL A 44 -8.35 -6.26 3.25
CA VAL A 44 -8.56 -7.04 4.47
C VAL A 44 -9.96 -6.81 5.04
N LYS A 45 -10.41 -5.55 5.14
CA LYS A 45 -11.75 -5.20 5.61
C LYS A 45 -12.85 -5.81 4.73
N LYS A 46 -12.70 -5.74 3.40
CA LYS A 46 -13.68 -6.28 2.45
C LYS A 46 -13.80 -7.80 2.56
N ASN A 47 -12.69 -8.50 2.77
CA ASN A 47 -12.67 -9.96 2.80
C ASN A 47 -12.93 -10.55 4.20
N GLY A 48 -13.24 -9.73 5.20
CA GLY A 48 -13.50 -10.21 6.57
C GLY A 48 -12.29 -10.91 7.20
N GLN A 49 -11.08 -10.64 6.72
CA GLN A 49 -9.83 -11.25 7.19
C GLN A 49 -9.33 -10.57 8.47
N GLY A 50 -10.24 -10.40 9.43
CA GLY A 50 -10.10 -9.55 10.60
C GLY A 50 -8.82 -9.81 11.41
N ALA A 51 -7.96 -8.80 11.41
CA ALA A 51 -7.21 -8.26 12.55
C ALA A 51 -6.13 -7.31 12.00
N LEU A 52 -6.53 -6.20 11.35
CA LEU A 52 -5.64 -5.05 11.25
C LEU A 52 -6.06 -4.08 12.34
N ASP A 53 -5.63 -4.35 13.58
CA ASP A 53 -5.43 -3.29 14.56
C ASP A 53 -4.24 -2.44 14.07
N LEU A 54 -4.50 -1.58 13.09
CA LEU A 54 -3.56 -0.57 12.57
C LEU A 54 -3.91 0.81 13.14
#